data_AF-A0A058ZHJ7-F1
#
_entry.id   AF-A0A058ZHJ7-F1
#
_cell.length_a   1.000
_cell.length_b   1.000
_cell.length_c   1.000
_cell.angle_alpha   90.00
_cell.angle_beta   90.00
_cell.angle_gamma   90.00
#
_symmetry.space_group_name_H-M   'P 1'
#
loop_
_entity.id
_entity.type
_entity.pdbx_description
1 polymer ?
#
loop_
_entity_poly.entity_id
_entity_poly.type
_entity_poly.pdbx_seq_one_letter_code
_entity_poly.pdbx_strand_id
1 'polypeptide(L)'
;MIRLAILAFLVASTASAQHSHTHTAEEKTLIAPLEPGQGAFAAIAEIVTILRADPDTDWNQVDIGALHQHLLDMDDLVKLAEVTSWDIPNGARFKIKTTGPGGGAVQRMVPAHAPVLAGETGWFSQVDIGGDEVTWTVTSPENPRAIRALGFIGLMAVGGHHQKHHLGMASGQMVH
;
A
#
# COMPACT_ATOMS: atom_id res chain seq x y z
N MET A 1 75.30 0.53 44.11
CA MET A 1 74.33 1.65 44.13
C MET A 1 74.42 2.37 42.80
N ILE A 2 73.35 2.40 42.01
CA ILE A 2 72.86 3.52 41.18
C ILE A 2 71.59 3.00 40.49
N ARG A 3 70.49 3.72 40.71
CA ARG A 3 69.16 3.47 40.15
C ARG A 3 69.12 4.01 38.73
N LEU A 4 68.52 3.27 37.80
CA LEU A 4 67.99 3.84 36.58
C LEU A 4 66.57 3.32 36.37
N ALA A 5 65.59 4.18 36.63
CA ALA A 5 64.19 3.95 36.32
C ALA A 5 64.03 4.15 34.80
N ILE A 6 63.40 3.19 34.12
CA ILE A 6 62.99 3.36 32.73
C ILE A 6 61.47 3.27 32.65
N LEU A 7 60.94 4.35 32.08
CA LEU A 7 59.56 4.76 31.93
C LEU A 7 58.82 3.81 30.98
N ALA A 8 57.61 3.40 31.38
CA ALA A 8 56.69 2.67 30.54
C ALA A 8 56.09 3.61 29.47
N PHE A 9 56.15 3.19 28.21
CA PHE A 9 55.27 3.70 27.16
C PHE A 9 54.53 2.50 26.55
N LEU A 10 53.26 2.33 26.93
CA LEU A 10 52.35 1.45 26.22
C LEU A 10 51.92 2.17 24.95
N VAL A 11 52.35 1.68 23.79
CA VAL A 11 51.77 2.08 22.51
C VAL A 11 50.55 1.19 22.30
N ALA A 12 49.35 1.76 22.41
CA ALA A 12 48.13 1.06 22.02
C ALA A 12 48.10 0.97 20.49
N SER A 13 48.40 -0.21 19.95
CA SER A 13 48.19 -0.52 18.55
C SER A 13 46.68 -0.58 18.30
N THR A 14 46.13 0.34 17.52
CA THR A 14 44.78 0.19 16.94
C THR A 14 44.82 -0.98 15.96
N ALA A 15 44.35 -2.15 16.39
CA ALA A 15 44.12 -3.27 15.49
C ALA A 15 42.98 -2.90 14.54
N SER A 16 43.31 -2.63 13.27
CA SER A 16 42.35 -2.67 12.18
C SER A 16 41.95 -4.13 11.99
N ALA A 17 40.75 -4.50 12.43
CA ALA A 17 40.14 -5.77 12.07
C ALA A 17 39.71 -5.72 10.59
N GLN A 18 40.61 -6.09 9.68
CA GLN A 18 40.21 -6.46 8.32
C GLN A 18 39.54 -7.84 8.39
N HIS A 19 38.20 -7.85 8.40
CA HIS A 19 37.43 -9.06 8.11
C HIS A 19 37.53 -9.37 6.62
N SER A 20 38.62 -10.02 6.24
CA SER A 20 38.74 -10.73 4.96
C SER A 20 37.92 -12.01 5.06
N HIS A 21 36.73 -12.02 4.46
CA HIS A 21 35.96 -13.23 4.26
C HIS A 21 36.47 -13.93 2.99
N THR A 22 37.50 -14.77 3.15
CA THR A 22 37.83 -15.79 2.14
C THR A 22 36.76 -16.87 2.22
N HIS A 23 35.76 -16.79 1.35
CA HIS A 23 34.82 -17.88 1.13
C HIS A 23 35.43 -18.85 0.13
N THR A 24 35.89 -20.00 0.64
CA THR A 24 36.04 -21.21 -0.17
C THR A 24 34.69 -21.55 -0.78
N ALA A 25 34.67 -21.64 -2.11
CA ALA A 25 33.49 -21.95 -2.90
C ALA A 25 33.04 -23.41 -2.67
N GLU A 26 32.12 -23.60 -1.73
CA GLU A 26 31.03 -24.55 -1.91
C GLU A 26 29.80 -23.73 -2.31
N GLU A 27 29.28 -23.98 -3.51
CA GLU A 27 28.05 -23.40 -4.04
C GLU A 27 26.85 -23.88 -3.23
N LYS A 28 26.72 -23.35 -2.02
CA LYS A 28 25.47 -23.41 -1.27
C LYS A 28 24.59 -22.36 -1.92
N THR A 29 23.66 -22.77 -2.78
CA THR A 29 22.57 -21.91 -3.25
C THR A 29 21.87 -21.38 -2.00
N LEU A 30 22.22 -20.16 -1.59
CA LEU A 30 21.52 -19.47 -0.52
C LEU A 30 20.13 -19.20 -1.09
N ILE A 31 19.14 -19.97 -0.64
CA ILE A 31 17.74 -19.65 -0.87
C ILE A 31 17.48 -18.37 -0.07
N ALA A 32 17.68 -17.23 -0.71
CA ALA A 32 17.36 -15.92 -0.16
C ALA A 32 15.84 -15.72 -0.25
N PRO A 33 15.19 -15.11 0.77
CA PRO A 33 13.79 -14.73 0.68
C PRO A 33 13.56 -13.83 -0.54
N LEU A 34 12.63 -14.23 -1.41
CA LEU A 34 12.22 -13.46 -2.60
C LEU A 34 11.09 -12.48 -2.28
N GLU A 35 10.27 -12.81 -1.27
CA GLU A 35 9.15 -11.99 -0.85
C GLU A 35 9.60 -10.91 0.14
N PRO A 36 9.13 -9.66 -0.01
CA PRO A 36 9.44 -8.56 0.90
C PRO A 36 8.79 -8.68 2.29
N GLY A 37 7.92 -9.69 2.51
CA GLY A 37 7.31 -10.01 3.80
C GLY A 37 6.12 -9.12 4.21
N GLN A 38 5.86 -8.01 3.49
CA GLN A 38 4.72 -7.12 3.71
C GLN A 38 4.19 -6.56 2.37
N GLY A 39 2.86 -6.58 2.18
CA GLY A 39 2.22 -6.30 0.89
C GLY A 39 2.37 -4.87 0.36
N ALA A 40 2.31 -3.85 1.22
CA ALA A 40 2.51 -2.45 0.80
C ALA A 40 3.97 -2.18 0.38
N PHE A 41 4.93 -2.71 1.13
CA PHE A 41 6.34 -2.63 0.79
C PHE A 41 6.63 -3.40 -0.50
N ALA A 42 5.96 -4.54 -0.73
CA ALA A 42 6.00 -5.27 -1.99
C ALA A 42 5.55 -4.41 -3.17
N ALA A 43 4.38 -3.79 -3.05
CA ALA A 43 3.84 -2.93 -4.09
C ALA A 43 4.78 -1.76 -4.39
N ILE A 44 5.34 -1.09 -3.37
CA ILE A 44 6.29 -0.01 -3.57
C ILE A 44 7.58 -0.51 -4.24
N ALA A 45 8.13 -1.65 -3.80
CA ALA A 45 9.36 -2.21 -4.37
C ALA A 45 9.18 -2.59 -5.85
N GLU A 46 8.05 -3.17 -6.22
CA GLU A 46 7.70 -3.47 -7.61
C GLU A 46 7.62 -2.18 -8.45
N ILE A 47 6.88 -1.18 -7.99
CA ILE A 47 6.73 0.09 -8.71
C ILE A 47 8.07 0.82 -8.86
N VAL A 48 8.90 0.86 -7.81
CA VAL A 48 10.25 1.44 -7.88
C VAL A 48 11.11 0.69 -8.90
N THR A 49 10.98 -0.63 -9.00
CA THR A 49 11.68 -1.43 -10.01
C THR A 49 11.23 -1.06 -11.42
N ILE A 50 9.92 -0.91 -11.65
CA ILE A 50 9.36 -0.49 -12.94
C ILE A 50 9.88 0.90 -13.33
N LEU A 51 9.77 1.89 -12.44
CA LEU A 51 10.22 3.27 -12.70
C LEU A 51 11.73 3.34 -13.00
N ARG A 52 12.56 2.55 -12.29
CA ARG A 52 14.01 2.52 -12.53
C ARG A 52 14.41 1.84 -13.84
N ALA A 53 13.57 0.94 -14.34
CA ALA A 53 13.83 0.21 -15.58
C ALA A 53 13.40 1.01 -16.82
N ASP A 54 12.47 1.95 -16.68
CA ASP A 54 11.99 2.80 -17.76
C ASP A 54 12.91 4.03 -17.94
N PRO A 55 13.66 4.15 -19.06
CA PRO A 55 14.53 5.29 -19.31
C PRO A 55 13.78 6.61 -19.52
N ASP A 56 12.47 6.56 -19.80
CA ASP A 56 11.61 7.72 -20.04
C ASP A 56 10.91 8.20 -18.75
N THR A 57 11.20 7.60 -17.59
CA THR A 57 10.67 8.05 -16.30
C THR A 57 11.08 9.50 -16.02
N ASP A 58 10.07 10.39 -15.91
CA ASP A 58 10.28 11.76 -15.45
C ASP A 58 10.39 11.81 -13.92
N TRP A 59 11.63 11.79 -13.44
CA TRP A 59 11.95 11.84 -12.02
C TRP A 59 11.50 13.12 -11.31
N ASN A 60 11.13 14.19 -12.03
CA ASN A 60 10.56 15.38 -11.41
C ASN A 60 9.09 15.20 -11.02
N GLN A 61 8.40 14.22 -11.62
CA GLN A 61 6.97 13.94 -11.41
C GLN A 61 6.73 12.74 -10.49
N VAL A 62 7.75 11.89 -10.27
CA VAL A 62 7.63 10.72 -9.40
C VAL A 62 7.26 11.12 -7.97
N ASP A 63 6.20 10.51 -7.44
CA ASP A 63 5.71 10.69 -6.07
C ASP A 63 5.41 9.35 -5.39
N ILE A 64 6.45 8.73 -4.82
CA ILE A 64 6.30 7.52 -4.00
C ILE A 64 5.56 7.82 -2.68
N GLY A 65 5.56 9.06 -2.22
CA GLY A 65 4.82 9.49 -1.03
C GLY A 65 3.31 9.38 -1.24
N ALA A 66 2.82 9.79 -2.42
CA ALA A 66 1.43 9.63 -2.80
C ALA A 66 1.02 8.15 -2.83
N LEU A 67 1.80 7.28 -3.49
CA LEU A 67 1.55 5.83 -3.50
C LEU A 67 1.54 5.26 -2.08
N HIS A 68 2.50 5.65 -1.24
CA HIS A 68 2.54 5.19 0.14
C HIS A 68 1.29 5.59 0.91
N GLN A 69 0.84 6.84 0.78
CA GLN A 69 -0.39 7.30 1.43
C GLN A 69 -1.62 6.52 0.93
N HIS A 70 -1.69 6.20 -0.37
CA HIS A 70 -2.77 5.38 -0.91
C HIS A 70 -2.80 3.98 -0.30
N LEU A 71 -1.64 3.34 -0.16
CA LEU A 71 -1.55 2.01 0.45
C LEU A 71 -1.94 2.02 1.94
N LEU A 72 -1.65 3.11 2.66
CA LEU A 72 -2.16 3.31 4.02
C LEU A 72 -3.67 3.48 4.02
N ASP A 73 -4.23 4.24 3.07
CA ASP A 73 -5.68 4.41 2.96
C ASP A 73 -6.38 3.07 2.68
N MET A 74 -5.80 2.22 1.82
CA MET A 74 -6.32 0.88 1.58
C MET A 74 -6.35 0.04 2.86
N ASP A 75 -5.27 0.10 3.65
CA ASP A 75 -5.16 -0.63 4.91
C ASP A 75 -6.15 -0.11 5.97
N ASP A 76 -6.27 1.21 6.10
CA ASP A 76 -7.21 1.87 7.01
C ASP A 76 -8.66 1.60 6.60
N LEU A 77 -8.96 1.53 5.30
CA LEU A 77 -10.29 1.18 4.82
C LEU A 77 -10.67 -0.25 5.22
N VAL A 78 -9.74 -1.20 5.10
CA VAL A 78 -9.99 -2.59 5.48
C VAL A 78 -10.08 -2.77 6.99
N LYS A 79 -9.23 -2.07 7.76
CA LYS A 79 -9.09 -2.29 9.20
C LYS A 79 -9.99 -1.41 10.06
N LEU A 80 -10.25 -0.18 9.62
CA LEU A 80 -10.76 0.89 10.47
C LEU A 80 -12.04 1.55 9.96
N ALA A 81 -12.53 1.20 8.76
CA ALA A 81 -13.79 1.75 8.26
C ALA A 81 -14.97 1.31 9.13
N GLU A 82 -15.73 2.28 9.65
CA GLU A 82 -16.96 2.03 10.39
C GLU A 82 -18.15 2.00 9.43
N VAL A 83 -18.67 0.80 9.14
CA VAL A 83 -19.70 0.56 8.12
C VAL A 83 -20.97 -0.01 8.74
N THR A 84 -22.12 0.59 8.42
CA THR A 84 -23.44 -0.02 8.59
C THR A 84 -23.98 -0.45 7.23
N SER A 85 -24.42 -1.70 7.11
CA SER A 85 -24.84 -2.31 5.84
C SER A 85 -26.30 -2.74 5.88
N TRP A 86 -27.01 -2.57 4.77
CA TRP A 86 -28.36 -3.08 4.56
C TRP A 86 -28.48 -3.77 3.22
N ASP A 87 -29.05 -4.96 3.23
CA ASP A 87 -29.56 -5.59 2.01
C ASP A 87 -30.80 -4.82 1.55
N ILE A 88 -30.83 -4.46 0.27
CA ILE A 88 -32.00 -3.86 -0.40
C ILE A 88 -32.41 -4.73 -1.59
N PRO A 89 -33.65 -4.70 -2.09
CA PRO A 89 -34.16 -5.67 -3.06
C PRO A 89 -33.29 -5.94 -4.29
N ASN A 90 -32.56 -4.92 -4.77
CA ASN A 90 -31.69 -5.01 -5.96
C ASN A 90 -30.18 -4.92 -5.65
N GLY A 91 -29.75 -5.04 -4.39
CA GLY A 91 -28.33 -4.98 -4.03
C GLY A 91 -28.11 -4.67 -2.56
N ALA A 92 -27.25 -3.69 -2.28
CA ALA A 92 -26.91 -3.28 -0.93
C ALA A 92 -26.78 -1.75 -0.81
N ARG A 93 -27.00 -1.25 0.41
CA ARG A 93 -26.69 0.13 0.81
C ARG A 93 -25.74 0.10 2.00
N PHE A 94 -24.79 1.01 1.99
CA PHE A 94 -23.79 1.20 3.03
C PHE A 94 -23.83 2.63 3.53
N LYS A 95 -23.72 2.80 4.84
CA LYS A 95 -23.46 4.08 5.50
C LYS A 95 -22.11 3.94 6.20
N ILE A 96 -21.16 4.76 5.80
CA ILE A 96 -19.76 4.67 6.24
C ILE A 96 -19.37 5.99 6.89
N LYS A 97 -18.78 5.95 8.08
CA LYS A 97 -18.32 7.18 8.74
C LYS A 97 -17.11 7.77 8.02
N THR A 98 -17.11 9.10 7.92
CA THR A 98 -15.98 9.90 7.43
C THR A 98 -15.15 10.50 8.56
N THR A 99 -15.56 10.28 9.81
CA THR A 99 -14.83 10.63 11.02
C THR A 99 -14.16 9.41 11.65
N GLY A 100 -13.25 9.63 12.60
CA GLY A 100 -12.57 8.56 13.30
C GLY A 100 -11.37 8.00 12.52
N PRO A 101 -10.73 6.92 13.01
CA PRO A 101 -9.44 6.46 12.50
C PRO A 101 -9.44 6.11 11.00
N GLY A 102 -10.49 5.46 10.48
CA GLY A 102 -10.62 5.13 9.05
C GLY A 102 -11.33 6.19 8.20
N GLY A 103 -11.82 7.27 8.82
CA GLY A 103 -12.69 8.24 8.16
C GLY A 103 -12.04 8.98 7.00
N GLY A 104 -10.75 9.30 7.14
CA GLY A 104 -9.98 9.95 6.07
C GLY A 104 -9.84 9.08 4.82
N ALA A 105 -9.57 7.78 5.00
CA ALA A 105 -9.51 6.82 3.89
C ALA A 105 -10.87 6.68 3.20
N VAL A 106 -11.97 6.64 3.97
CA VAL A 106 -13.34 6.60 3.43
C VAL A 106 -13.63 7.82 2.54
N GLN A 107 -13.26 9.02 2.99
CA GLN A 107 -13.47 10.26 2.24
C GLN A 107 -12.76 10.26 0.89
N ARG A 108 -11.54 9.73 0.84
CA ARG A 108 -10.73 9.71 -0.40
C ARG A 108 -11.09 8.55 -1.31
N MET A 109 -11.32 7.35 -0.75
CA MET A 109 -11.43 6.14 -1.56
C MET A 109 -12.85 5.86 -2.07
N VAL A 110 -13.87 5.97 -1.23
CA VAL A 110 -15.23 5.51 -1.61
C VAL A 110 -15.80 6.30 -2.79
N PRO A 111 -15.73 7.65 -2.83
CA PRO A 111 -16.21 8.41 -3.98
C PRO A 111 -15.44 8.10 -5.27
N ALA A 112 -14.13 7.83 -5.17
CA ALA A 112 -13.28 7.51 -6.31
C ALA A 112 -13.56 6.10 -6.87
N HIS A 113 -13.86 5.12 -6.02
CA HIS A 113 -14.11 3.74 -6.45
C HIS A 113 -15.52 3.52 -7.00
N ALA A 114 -16.51 4.30 -6.57
CA ALA A 114 -17.89 4.14 -7.00
C ALA A 114 -18.08 4.16 -8.54
N PRO A 115 -17.54 5.13 -9.31
CA PRO A 115 -17.63 5.12 -10.76
C PRO A 115 -16.79 4.02 -11.42
N VAL A 116 -15.68 3.60 -10.80
CA VAL A 116 -14.84 2.51 -11.30
C VAL A 116 -15.61 1.18 -11.23
N LEU A 117 -16.23 0.90 -10.09
CA LEU A 117 -17.10 -0.28 -9.92
C LEU A 117 -18.20 -0.30 -10.98
N ALA A 118 -18.85 0.85 -11.23
CA ALA A 118 -19.87 0.95 -12.27
C ALA A 118 -19.32 0.62 -13.66
N GLY A 119 -18.15 1.15 -14.00
CA GLY A 119 -17.49 0.92 -15.30
C GLY A 119 -17.07 -0.54 -15.51
N GLU A 120 -16.57 -1.21 -14.47
CA GLU A 120 -16.08 -2.60 -14.57
C GLU A 120 -17.19 -3.64 -14.53
N THR A 121 -18.29 -3.37 -13.82
CA THR A 121 -19.36 -4.36 -13.59
C THR A 121 -20.66 -4.07 -14.36
N GLY A 122 -20.85 -2.82 -14.80
CA GLY A 122 -22.14 -2.35 -15.29
C GLY A 122 -23.22 -2.17 -14.21
N TRP A 123 -22.89 -2.36 -12.92
CA TRP A 123 -23.84 -2.14 -11.83
C TRP A 123 -24.08 -0.66 -11.60
N PHE A 124 -25.28 -0.32 -11.15
CA PHE A 124 -25.52 1.02 -10.63
C PHE A 124 -24.75 1.19 -9.32
N SER A 125 -23.98 2.27 -9.21
CA SER A 125 -23.13 2.59 -8.06
C SER A 125 -23.19 4.09 -7.82
N GLN A 126 -23.81 4.51 -6.72
CA GLN A 126 -24.02 5.92 -6.40
C GLN A 126 -23.58 6.22 -4.97
N VAL A 127 -22.72 7.22 -4.86
CA VAL A 127 -22.28 7.79 -3.58
C VAL A 127 -22.99 9.10 -3.34
N ASP A 128 -23.42 9.31 -2.10
CA ASP A 128 -23.88 10.58 -1.56
C ASP A 128 -23.05 10.90 -0.31
N ILE A 129 -22.58 12.13 -0.20
CA ILE A 129 -21.69 12.58 0.87
C ILE A 129 -22.45 13.61 1.71
N GLY A 130 -22.62 13.34 3.00
CA GLY A 130 -23.44 14.20 3.85
C GLY A 130 -23.05 14.12 5.32
N GLY A 131 -22.79 15.29 5.91
CA GLY A 131 -22.34 15.40 7.29
C GLY A 131 -21.06 14.59 7.50
N ASP A 132 -21.08 13.75 8.55
CA ASP A 132 -19.94 12.91 8.94
C ASP A 132 -19.98 11.51 8.30
N GLU A 133 -20.69 11.34 7.18
CA GLU A 133 -20.92 10.03 6.57
C GLU A 133 -20.93 10.05 5.03
N VAL A 134 -20.57 8.91 4.45
CA VAL A 134 -20.79 8.55 3.05
C VAL A 134 -21.91 7.51 3.00
N THR A 135 -22.91 7.74 2.15
CA THR A 135 -23.90 6.72 1.78
C THR A 135 -23.58 6.18 0.40
N TRP A 136 -23.28 4.88 0.30
CA TRP A 136 -23.02 4.21 -0.97
C TRP A 136 -24.13 3.20 -1.26
N THR A 137 -24.78 3.32 -2.41
CA THR A 137 -25.80 2.37 -2.88
C THR A 137 -25.32 1.67 -4.14
N VAL A 138 -25.31 0.34 -4.13
CA VAL A 138 -24.94 -0.49 -5.29
C VAL A 138 -26.08 -1.44 -5.62
N THR A 139 -26.51 -1.44 -6.88
CA THR A 139 -27.63 -2.28 -7.34
C THR A 139 -27.43 -2.87 -8.72
N SER A 140 -27.93 -4.09 -8.92
CA SER A 140 -28.13 -4.74 -10.21
C SER A 140 -29.38 -5.63 -10.13
N PRO A 141 -30.30 -5.57 -11.09
CA PRO A 141 -31.43 -6.49 -11.15
C PRO A 141 -30.99 -7.95 -11.41
N GLU A 142 -29.88 -8.16 -12.11
CA GLU A 142 -29.35 -9.47 -12.46
C GLU A 142 -28.53 -10.10 -11.34
N ASN A 143 -27.74 -9.30 -10.62
CA ASN A 143 -26.74 -9.78 -9.67
C ASN A 143 -26.90 -9.27 -8.22
N PRO A 144 -28.13 -9.13 -7.67
CA PRO A 144 -28.31 -8.52 -6.34
C PRO A 144 -27.69 -9.36 -5.23
N ARG A 145 -27.66 -10.69 -5.39
CA ARG A 145 -27.05 -11.60 -4.40
C ARG A 145 -25.54 -11.48 -4.35
N ALA A 146 -24.88 -11.26 -5.49
CA ALA A 146 -23.42 -11.09 -5.54
C ALA A 146 -23.02 -9.80 -4.83
N ILE A 147 -23.72 -8.69 -5.08
CA ILE A 147 -23.49 -7.40 -4.43
C ILE A 147 -23.56 -7.52 -2.90
N ARG A 148 -24.61 -8.17 -2.39
CA ARG A 148 -24.78 -8.38 -0.93
C ARG A 148 -23.69 -9.28 -0.36
N ALA A 149 -23.35 -10.37 -1.06
CA ALA A 149 -22.34 -11.31 -0.61
C ALA A 149 -20.94 -10.70 -0.56
N LEU A 150 -20.60 -9.81 -1.50
CA LEU A 150 -19.34 -9.07 -1.49
C LEU A 150 -19.27 -8.09 -0.31
N GLY A 151 -20.39 -7.45 0.04
CA GLY A 151 -20.44 -6.41 1.06
C GLY A 151 -19.51 -5.23 0.73
N PHE A 152 -19.29 -4.34 1.69
CA PHE A 152 -18.52 -3.11 1.45
C PHE A 152 -17.08 -3.38 0.98
N ILE A 153 -16.32 -4.18 1.74
CA ILE A 153 -14.91 -4.45 1.42
C ILE A 153 -14.76 -5.25 0.12
N GLY A 154 -15.64 -6.24 -0.12
CA GLY A 154 -15.61 -6.98 -1.37
C GLY A 154 -15.86 -6.09 -2.58
N LEU A 155 -16.80 -5.13 -2.49
CA LEU A 155 -17.07 -4.17 -3.56
C LEU A 155 -15.91 -3.20 -3.80
N MET A 156 -15.21 -2.77 -2.75
CA MET A 156 -13.99 -1.96 -2.87
C MET A 156 -12.82 -2.73 -3.51
N ALA A 157 -12.85 -4.07 -3.44
CA ALA A 157 -11.85 -4.96 -4.03
C ALA A 157 -12.26 -5.49 -5.42
N VAL A 158 -13.44 -5.14 -5.94
CA VAL A 158 -13.82 -5.49 -7.31
C VAL A 158 -12.99 -4.62 -8.26
N GLY A 159 -12.30 -5.29 -9.17
CA GLY A 159 -11.52 -4.65 -10.22
C GLY A 159 -10.05 -5.03 -10.22
N GLY A 160 -9.43 -4.84 -11.38
CA GLY A 160 -7.97 -4.98 -11.57
C GLY A 160 -7.26 -3.63 -11.68
N HIS A 161 -7.90 -2.56 -11.21
CA HIS A 161 -7.43 -1.20 -11.46
C HIS A 161 -6.34 -0.73 -10.49
N HIS A 162 -6.17 -1.36 -9.33
CA HIS A 162 -5.20 -0.92 -8.32
C HIS A 162 -3.76 -0.95 -8.83
N GLN A 163 -3.32 -1.97 -9.57
CA GLN A 163 -1.95 -2.01 -10.08
C GLN A 163 -1.64 -0.83 -11.02
N LYS A 164 -2.55 -0.56 -11.97
CA LYS A 164 -2.41 0.58 -12.89
C LYS A 164 -2.52 1.90 -12.13
N HIS A 165 -3.41 1.97 -11.15
CA HIS A 165 -3.59 3.15 -10.31
C HIS A 165 -2.33 3.44 -9.48
N HIS A 166 -1.72 2.43 -8.86
CA HIS A 166 -0.49 2.54 -8.09
C HIS A 166 0.65 3.10 -8.95
N LEU A 167 0.83 2.57 -10.16
CA LEU A 167 1.87 3.06 -11.07
C LEU A 167 1.62 4.52 -11.51
N GLY A 168 0.37 4.87 -11.85
CA GLY A 168 0.07 6.24 -12.25
C GLY A 168 0.17 7.23 -11.10
N MET A 169 -0.15 6.83 -9.87
CA MET A 169 0.05 7.66 -8.69
C MET A 169 1.55 7.87 -8.42
N ALA A 170 2.33 6.80 -8.43
CA ALA A 170 3.78 6.87 -8.23
C ALA A 170 4.53 7.65 -9.31
N SER A 171 4.02 7.70 -10.54
CA SER A 171 4.57 8.49 -11.64
C SER A 171 4.01 9.91 -11.72
N GLY A 172 3.15 10.32 -10.78
CA GLY A 172 2.55 11.66 -10.74
C GLY A 172 1.49 11.91 -11.82
N GLN A 173 0.97 10.85 -12.45
CA GLN A 173 -0.02 10.90 -13.52
C GLN A 173 -1.46 10.77 -13.02
N MET A 174 -1.66 10.30 -11.79
CA MET A 174 -2.98 10.13 -11.18
C MET A 174 -2.98 10.65 -9.74
N VAL A 175 -4.14 11.15 -9.33
CA VAL A 175 -4.45 11.51 -7.94
C VAL A 175 -5.59 10.63 -7.43
N HIS A 176 -5.78 10.67 -6.12
CA HIS A 176 -6.91 10.07 -5.42
C HIS A 176 -8.26 10.64 -5.85
#